data_AF-A0A1Q8VB44-F1
#
_entry.id   AF-A0A1Q8VB44-F1
#
_cell.length_a   1.000
_cell.length_b   1.000
_cell.length_c   1.000
_cell.angle_alpha   90.00
_cell.angle_beta   90.00
_cell.angle_gamma   90.00
#
_symmetry.space_group_name_H-M   'P 1'
#
loop_
_entity.id
_entity.type
_entity.pdbx_description
1 polymer ?
#
loop_
_entity_poly.entity_id
_entity_poly.type
_entity_poly.pdbx_seq_one_letter_code
_entity_poly.pdbx_strand_id
1 'polypeptide(L)' 'MVDSAHRPVPRPPVPAPPRADAALTTAQGLNDHTDELTEIAQMPLEERAAALSAIHEDLASVLHKAEG' A
#
# COMPACT_ATOMS: atom_id res chain seq x y z
N MET A 1 -4.64 50.38 20.56
CA MET A 1 -3.85 49.56 21.49
C MET A 1 -4.29 48.11 21.34
N VAL A 2 -3.31 47.25 21.06
CA VAL A 2 -3.26 45.78 21.21
C VAL A 2 -4.20 44.92 20.36
N ASP A 3 -3.61 44.51 19.24
CA ASP A 3 -3.71 43.22 18.56
C ASP A 3 -3.94 42.04 19.52
N SER A 4 -5.09 41.38 19.40
CA SER A 4 -5.40 40.15 20.13
C SER A 4 -4.66 38.99 19.47
N ALA A 5 -3.45 38.74 19.95
CA ALA A 5 -2.56 37.68 19.51
C ALA A 5 -3.29 36.32 19.40
N HIS A 6 -3.40 35.82 18.17
CA HIS A 6 -3.90 34.49 17.85
C HIS A 6 -2.87 33.46 18.35
N ARG A 7 -3.06 32.94 19.57
CA ARG A 7 -2.16 31.93 20.14
C ARG A 7 -2.36 30.61 19.38
N PRO A 8 -1.32 30.02 18.74
CA PRO A 8 -1.46 28.74 18.09
C PRO A 8 -1.71 27.66 19.13
N VAL A 9 -2.82 26.93 19.00
CA VAL A 9 -3.10 25.76 19.84
C VAL A 9 -2.16 24.64 19.38
N PRO A 10 -1.45 23.94 20.30
CA PRO A 10 -0.60 22.82 19.93
C PRO A 10 -1.44 21.75 19.23
N ARG A 11 -1.09 21.42 17.97
CA ARG A 11 -1.74 20.31 17.28
C ARG A 11 -1.37 19.00 17.99
N PRO A 12 -2.31 18.06 18.14
CA PRO A 12 -2.00 16.75 18.70
C PRO A 12 -0.88 16.09 17.86
N PRO A 13 0.02 15.34 18.51
CA PRO A 13 1.11 14.67 17.83
C PRO A 13 0.54 13.70 16.79
N VAL A 14 1.07 13.79 15.57
CA VAL A 14 0.72 12.86 14.50
C VAL A 14 1.19 11.45 14.91
N PRO A 15 0.35 10.41 14.76
CA PRO A 15 0.77 9.04 14.97
C PRO A 15 2.01 8.75 14.12
N ALA A 16 2.99 8.07 14.72
CA ALA A 16 4.16 7.64 13.99
C ALA A 16 3.74 6.69 12.86
N PRO A 17 4.31 6.82 11.65
CA PRO A 17 4.03 5.89 10.57
C PRO A 17 4.40 4.46 11.01
N PRO A 18 3.67 3.44 10.53
CA PRO A 18 3.99 2.05 10.81
C PRO A 18 5.48 1.77 10.55
N ARG A 19 6.12 1.00 11.44
CA ARG A 19 7.55 0.71 11.32
C ARG A 19 7.81 -0.08 10.04
N ALA A 20 8.66 0.46 9.18
CA ALA A 20 9.06 -0.13 7.89
C ALA A 20 9.60 -1.56 8.05
N ASP A 21 10.14 -1.93 9.22
CA ASP A 21 10.64 -3.28 9.49
C ASP A 21 9.53 -4.35 9.43
N ALA A 22 8.32 -4.03 9.91
CA ALA A 22 7.18 -4.93 9.78
C ALA A 22 6.76 -5.10 8.31
N ALA A 23 6.82 -4.01 7.54
CA ALA A 23 6.57 -4.02 6.09
C ALA A 23 7.65 -4.78 5.31
N LEU A 24 8.90 -4.77 5.78
CA LEU A 24 10.02 -5.47 5.14
C LEU A 24 9.91 -7.00 5.34
N THR A 25 9.54 -7.44 6.54
CA THR A 25 9.29 -8.87 6.82
C THR A 25 8.09 -9.41 6.04
N THR A 26 7.03 -8.61 5.84
CA THR A 26 5.90 -9.02 4.99
C THR A 26 6.25 -8.96 3.51
N ALA A 27 7.06 -8.00 3.07
CA ALA A 27 7.55 -7.93 1.70
C ALA A 27 8.42 -9.15 1.31
N GLN A 28 9.15 -9.73 2.27
CA GLN A 28 9.90 -10.99 2.04
C GLN A 28 9.00 -12.22 1.80
N GLY A 29 7.72 -12.15 2.18
CA GLY A 29 6.73 -13.20 1.94
C GLY A 29 5.84 -12.95 0.73
N LEU A 30 6.03 -11.85 -0.02
CA LEU A 30 5.28 -11.58 -1.24
C LEU A 30 5.77 -12.48 -2.37
N ASN A 31 4.83 -13.04 -3.10
CA ASN A 31 5.15 -13.86 -4.26
C ASN A 31 5.73 -12.97 -5.37
N ASP A 32 6.75 -13.45 -6.07
CA ASP A 32 7.27 -12.75 -7.25
C ASP A 32 6.36 -13.02 -8.45
N HIS A 33 5.66 -11.98 -8.91
CA HIS A 33 4.74 -12.07 -10.06
C HIS A 33 5.42 -11.68 -11.38
N THR A 34 6.74 -11.57 -11.45
CA THR A 34 7.45 -11.08 -12.66
C THR A 34 7.17 -11.97 -13.90
N ASP A 35 7.20 -13.28 -13.73
CA ASP A 35 6.91 -14.22 -14.82
C ASP A 35 5.43 -14.17 -15.23
N GLU A 36 4.53 -14.14 -14.25
CA GLU A 36 3.08 -14.04 -14.48
C GLU A 36 2.69 -12.73 -15.19
N LEU A 37 3.32 -11.61 -14.82
CA LEU A 37 3.13 -10.33 -15.50
C LEU A 37 3.64 -10.35 -16.95
N THR A 38 4.70 -11.13 -17.22
CA THR A 38 5.23 -11.33 -18.57
C THR A 38 4.26 -12.12 -19.44
N GLU A 39 3.61 -13.14 -18.87
CA GLU A 39 2.55 -13.90 -19.54
C GLU A 39 1.30 -13.05 -19.79
N ILE A 40 0.88 -12.26 -18.79
CA ILE A 40 -0.26 -11.34 -18.88
C ILE A 40 -0.05 -10.30 -19.99
N ALA A 41 1.18 -9.85 -20.22
CA ALA A 41 1.50 -8.92 -21.30
C ALA A 41 1.22 -9.51 -22.71
N GLN A 42 1.19 -10.84 -22.84
CA GLN A 42 0.88 -11.53 -24.10
C GLN A 42 -0.61 -11.87 -24.25
N MET A 43 -1.44 -11.65 -23.21
CA MET A 43 -2.86 -11.95 -23.24
C MET A 43 -3.67 -10.94 -24.07
N PRO A 44 -4.83 -11.36 -24.61
CA PRO A 44 -5.84 -10.44 -25.14
C PRO A 44 -6.23 -9.39 -24.11
N LEU A 45 -6.60 -8.20 -24.58
CA LEU A 45 -6.83 -7.05 -23.71
C LEU A 45 -8.01 -7.26 -22.75
N GLU A 46 -8.99 -8.03 -23.21
CA GLU A 46 -10.19 -8.43 -22.45
C GLU A 46 -9.83 -9.30 -21.25
N GLU A 47 -8.87 -10.20 -21.41
CA GLU A 47 -8.41 -11.15 -20.38
C GLU A 47 -7.37 -10.51 -19.46
N ARG A 48 -6.56 -9.59 -20.00
CA ARG A 48 -5.48 -8.91 -19.26
C ARG A 48 -5.99 -8.14 -18.04
N ALA A 49 -7.14 -7.48 -18.15
CA ALA A 49 -7.70 -6.71 -17.04
C ALA A 49 -8.14 -7.60 -15.86
N ALA A 50 -8.72 -8.77 -16.17
CA ALA A 50 -9.12 -9.75 -15.16
C ALA A 50 -7.89 -10.35 -14.47
N ALA A 51 -6.85 -10.72 -15.23
CA ALA A 51 -5.61 -11.26 -14.69
C ALA A 51 -4.87 -10.25 -13.81
N LEU A 52 -4.75 -8.99 -14.23
CA LEU A 52 -4.18 -7.92 -13.41
C LEU A 52 -4.99 -7.65 -12.14
N SER A 53 -6.32 -7.75 -12.22
CA SER A 53 -7.18 -7.61 -11.04
C SER A 53 -6.93 -8.74 -10.03
N ALA A 54 -6.75 -9.98 -10.49
CA ALA A 54 -6.46 -11.10 -9.61
C ALA A 54 -5.14 -10.92 -8.83
N ILE A 55 -4.08 -10.47 -9.52
CA ILE A 55 -2.80 -10.14 -8.87
C ILE A 55 -2.98 -8.99 -7.87
N HIS A 56 -3.73 -7.94 -8.23
CA HIS A 56 -4.01 -6.85 -7.30
C HIS A 56 -4.73 -7.33 -6.03
N GLU A 57 -5.75 -8.18 -6.16
CA GLU A 57 -6.50 -8.70 -5.01
C GLU A 57 -5.64 -9.59 -4.12
N ASP A 58 -4.74 -10.41 -4.68
CA ASP A 58 -3.82 -11.23 -3.88
C ASP A 58 -2.84 -10.37 -3.08
N LEU A 59 -2.21 -9.39 -3.74
CA LEU A 59 -1.31 -8.45 -3.08
C LEU A 59 -2.03 -7.62 -2.00
N ALA A 60 -3.24 -7.14 -2.30
CA ALA A 60 -4.08 -6.42 -1.33
C ALA A 60 -4.45 -7.30 -0.13
N SER A 61 -4.74 -8.58 -0.36
CA SER A 61 -5.02 -9.56 0.71
C SER A 61 -3.81 -9.77 1.61
N VAL A 62 -2.61 -9.88 1.05
CA VAL A 62 -1.37 -9.99 1.85
C VAL A 62 -1.13 -8.73 2.68
N LEU A 63 -1.33 -7.55 2.10
CA LEU A 63 -1.22 -6.28 2.83
C LEU A 63 -2.24 -6.18 3.96
N HIS A 64 -3.50 -6.52 3.69
CA HIS A 64 -4.54 -6.47 4.72
C HIS A 64 -4.27 -7.44 5.88
N LYS A 65 -3.79 -8.66 5.58
CA LYS A 65 -3.35 -9.62 6.61
C LYS A 65 -2.17 -9.10 7.44
N ALA A 66 -1.30 -8.29 6.86
CA ALA A 66 -0.18 -7.67 7.55
C ALA A 66 -0.61 -6.50 8.47
N GLU A 67 -1.73 -5.85 8.15
CA GLU A 67 -2.25 -4.70 8.92
C GLU A 67 -2.93 -5.12 10.23
N GLY A 68 -3.48 -6.34 10.30
CA GLY A 68 -4.05 -6.94 11.52
C GLY A 68 -5.56 -6.73 11.69
#